data_AF-A0A2T6L7N2-F1
#
_entry.id   AF-A0A2T6L7N2-F1
#
_cell.length_a   1.000
_cell.length_b   1.000
_cell.length_c   1.000
_cell.angle_alpha   90.00
_cell.angle_beta   90.00
_cell.angle_gamma   90.00
#
_symmetry.space_group_name_H-M   'P 1'
#
loop_
_entity.id
_entity.type
_entity.pdbx_description
1 polymer ?
#
loop_
_entity_poly.entity_id
_entity_poly.type
_entity_poly.pdbx_seq_one_letter_code
_entity_poly.pdbx_strand_id
1 'polypeptide(L)'
;MSVSSRAVTTAALAALVAAASYVQPRPLPVVAAVVVLVVLVALGWPSMLRLPAPGSTRVVVALCGIGGAAATYLTEGEPVLRHLPMVLAGAVVLAFIAQMLRRDGRPQLTESVSGTVAGVVAAIAASGWIAAARSDAGAALVVTSAVALAVAAAVSALPVRGWVALGISAIAAVVVGGAAGTLLPNIDTVSGLWCGLVAGLVVGALHLLLERLPARRARLAGLAASALPVAVCGIFVFVVGRMVIL
;
A
#
# COMPACT_ATOMS: atom_id res chain seq x y z
N MET A 1 -13.81 1.69 -13.80
CA MET A 1 -13.84 0.39 -13.10
C MET A 1 -15.00 0.41 -12.13
N SER A 2 -15.76 -0.68 -12.02
CA SER A 2 -16.84 -0.77 -11.03
C SER A 2 -16.25 -0.95 -9.63
N VAL A 3 -17.04 -0.72 -8.57
CA VAL A 3 -16.59 -0.92 -7.19
C VAL A 3 -16.20 -2.39 -6.97
N SER A 4 -17.01 -3.32 -7.46
CA SER A 4 -16.72 -4.76 -7.41
C SER A 4 -15.40 -5.11 -8.12
N SER A 5 -15.12 -4.56 -9.30
CA SER A 5 -13.86 -4.85 -10.00
C SER A 5 -12.63 -4.32 -9.24
N ARG A 6 -12.76 -3.18 -8.53
CA ARG A 6 -11.70 -2.64 -7.67
C ARG A 6 -11.45 -3.52 -6.44
N ALA A 7 -12.52 -4.03 -5.82
CA ALA A 7 -12.39 -4.94 -4.68
C ALA A 7 -11.72 -6.25 -5.09
N VAL A 8 -12.14 -6.85 -6.22
CA VAL A 8 -11.53 -8.07 -6.76
C VAL A 8 -10.05 -7.85 -7.09
N THR A 9 -9.69 -6.74 -7.72
CA THR A 9 -8.28 -6.43 -8.02
C THR A 9 -7.46 -6.18 -6.76
N THR A 10 -8.02 -5.52 -5.74
CA THR A 10 -7.36 -5.34 -4.44
C THR A 10 -7.11 -6.69 -3.76
N ALA A 11 -8.11 -7.58 -3.76
CA ALA A 11 -7.99 -8.92 -3.22
C ALA A 11 -6.97 -9.77 -4.01
N ALA A 12 -6.94 -9.66 -5.34
CA ALA A 12 -5.95 -10.34 -6.18
C ALA A 12 -4.52 -9.84 -5.91
N LEU A 13 -4.34 -8.54 -5.71
CA LEU A 13 -3.04 -7.96 -5.34
C LEU A 13 -2.61 -8.39 -3.92
N ALA A 14 -3.54 -8.46 -2.97
CA ALA A 14 -3.27 -8.99 -1.64
C ALA A 14 -2.85 -10.47 -1.70
N ALA A 15 -3.57 -11.28 -2.46
CA ALA A 15 -3.24 -12.68 -2.70
C ALA A 15 -1.87 -12.84 -3.37
N LEU A 16 -1.51 -11.96 -4.31
CA LEU A 16 -0.21 -11.94 -4.95
C LEU A 16 0.92 -11.68 -3.94
N VAL A 17 0.74 -10.72 -3.01
CA VAL A 17 1.71 -10.46 -1.94
C VAL A 17 1.81 -11.65 -0.97
N ALA A 18 0.67 -12.26 -0.61
CA ALA A 18 0.63 -13.45 0.23
C ALA A 18 1.35 -14.64 -0.42
N ALA A 19 1.03 -14.95 -1.68
CA ALA A 19 1.67 -16.02 -2.44
C ALA A 19 3.18 -15.78 -2.59
N ALA A 20 3.58 -14.54 -2.86
CA ALA A 20 4.98 -14.17 -2.95
C ALA A 20 5.76 -14.41 -1.65
N SER A 21 5.11 -14.31 -0.50
CA SER A 21 5.76 -14.54 0.81
C SER A 21 6.11 -16.01 1.09
N TYR A 22 5.47 -16.97 0.40
CA TYR A 22 5.76 -18.41 0.56
C TYR A 22 6.90 -18.92 -0.31
N VAL A 23 7.35 -18.14 -1.30
CA VAL A 23 8.36 -18.59 -2.25
C VAL A 23 9.76 -18.41 -1.64
N GLN A 24 10.29 -19.49 -1.05
CA GLN A 24 11.63 -19.58 -0.48
C GLN A 24 12.69 -19.90 -1.55
N PRO A 25 13.98 -19.53 -1.37
CA PRO A 25 14.62 -19.06 -0.13
C PRO A 25 14.93 -17.55 -0.05
N ARG A 26 14.64 -16.75 -1.09
CA ARG A 26 14.98 -15.31 -1.09
C ARG A 26 13.73 -14.44 -1.15
N PRO A 27 13.70 -13.25 -0.51
CA PRO A 27 12.55 -12.34 -0.53
C PRO A 27 12.30 -11.67 -1.90
N LEU A 28 13.01 -12.10 -2.96
CA LEU A 28 12.86 -11.60 -4.34
C LEU A 28 11.41 -11.60 -4.84
N PRO A 29 10.58 -12.62 -4.59
CA PRO A 29 9.20 -12.62 -5.05
C PRO A 29 8.36 -11.53 -4.37
N VAL A 30 8.57 -11.27 -3.08
CA VAL A 30 7.88 -10.19 -2.34
C VAL A 30 8.35 -8.83 -2.85
N VAL A 31 9.64 -8.66 -3.15
CA VAL A 31 10.15 -7.44 -3.79
C VAL A 31 9.51 -7.22 -5.15
N ALA A 32 9.40 -8.26 -5.98
CA ALA A 32 8.73 -8.18 -7.27
C ALA A 32 7.25 -7.78 -7.12
N ALA A 33 6.53 -8.36 -6.15
CA ALA A 33 5.16 -7.98 -5.82
C ALA A 33 5.06 -6.50 -5.41
N VAL A 34 5.97 -6.03 -4.56
CA VAL A 34 6.03 -4.62 -4.14
C VAL A 34 6.34 -3.70 -5.32
N VAL A 35 7.26 -4.07 -6.21
CA VAL A 35 7.55 -3.29 -7.42
C VAL A 35 6.32 -3.20 -8.32
N VAL A 36 5.55 -4.28 -8.48
CA VAL A 36 4.27 -4.24 -9.21
C VAL A 36 3.30 -3.25 -8.56
N LEU A 37 3.13 -3.29 -7.23
CA LEU A 37 2.29 -2.32 -6.50
C LEU A 37 2.75 -0.88 -6.74
N VAL A 38 4.06 -0.63 -6.62
CA VAL A 38 4.65 0.70 -6.85
C VAL A 38 4.39 1.19 -8.27
N VAL A 39 4.56 0.34 -9.28
CA VAL A 39 4.30 0.70 -10.69
C VAL A 39 2.83 1.01 -10.91
N LEU A 40 1.92 0.20 -10.37
CA LEU A 40 0.47 0.45 -10.47
C LEU A 40 0.09 1.78 -9.83
N VAL A 41 0.61 2.06 -8.62
CA VAL A 41 0.43 3.34 -7.94
C VAL A 41 0.99 4.47 -8.79
N ALA A 42 2.27 4.41 -9.20
CA ALA A 42 2.93 5.46 -9.96
C ALA A 42 2.18 5.82 -11.26
N LEU A 43 1.74 4.81 -12.03
CA LEU A 43 1.06 5.03 -13.31
C LEU A 43 -0.32 5.68 -13.16
N GLY A 44 -1.11 5.24 -12.17
CA GLY A 44 -2.47 5.72 -11.97
C GLY A 44 -2.58 6.94 -11.06
N TRP A 45 -1.60 7.20 -10.19
CA TRP A 45 -1.62 8.26 -9.18
C TRP A 45 -1.90 9.67 -9.75
N PRO A 46 -1.14 10.18 -10.74
CA PRO A 46 -1.43 11.51 -11.28
C PRO A 46 -2.78 11.60 -11.99
N SER A 47 -3.28 10.49 -12.55
CA SER A 47 -4.63 10.47 -13.15
C SER A 47 -5.75 10.49 -12.10
N MET A 48 -5.47 9.98 -10.90
CA MET A 48 -6.38 9.95 -9.76
C MET A 48 -6.54 11.35 -9.15
N LEU A 49 -5.43 12.07 -8.99
CA LEU A 49 -5.38 13.42 -8.41
C LEU A 49 -5.48 14.55 -9.44
N ARG A 50 -5.58 14.25 -10.74
CA ARG A 50 -5.63 15.24 -11.84
C ARG A 50 -4.44 16.20 -11.84
N LEU A 51 -3.25 15.69 -11.51
CA LEU A 51 -2.08 16.53 -11.37
C LEU A 51 -1.69 17.15 -12.71
N PRO A 52 -1.31 18.44 -12.74
CA PRO A 52 -0.93 19.14 -13.97
C PRO A 52 0.27 18.52 -14.70
N ALA A 53 1.16 17.86 -13.96
CA ALA A 53 2.40 17.27 -14.47
C ALA A 53 2.41 15.73 -14.28
N PRO A 54 1.62 14.97 -15.07
CA PRO A 54 1.46 13.54 -14.86
C PRO A 54 2.73 12.75 -15.16
N GLY A 55 3.55 13.21 -16.11
CA GLY A 55 4.80 12.55 -16.49
C GLY A 55 5.84 12.58 -15.38
N SER A 56 6.15 13.79 -14.88
CA SER A 56 7.15 13.95 -13.81
C SER A 56 6.71 13.26 -12.52
N THR A 57 5.44 13.38 -12.14
CA THR A 57 4.88 12.68 -10.98
C THR A 57 5.09 11.16 -11.10
N ARG A 58 4.75 10.55 -12.25
CA ARG A 58 4.94 9.09 -12.46
C ARG A 58 6.38 8.68 -12.23
N VAL A 59 7.32 9.42 -12.81
CA VAL A 59 8.75 9.12 -12.72
C VAL A 59 9.23 9.23 -11.27
N VAL A 60 8.89 10.30 -10.56
CA VAL A 60 9.31 10.50 -9.17
C VAL A 60 8.71 9.41 -8.26
N VAL A 61 7.41 9.12 -8.38
CA VAL A 61 6.75 8.09 -7.56
C VAL A 61 7.33 6.69 -7.84
N ALA A 62 7.55 6.35 -9.12
CA ALA A 62 8.14 5.06 -9.49
C ALA A 62 9.57 4.94 -8.99
N LEU A 63 10.41 5.95 -9.24
CA LEU A 63 11.83 5.93 -8.89
C LEU A 63 12.01 5.85 -7.37
N CYS A 64 11.28 6.66 -6.59
CA CYS A 64 11.39 6.66 -5.14
C CYS A 64 10.74 5.42 -4.50
N GLY A 65 9.62 4.93 -5.05
CA GLY A 65 9.00 3.69 -4.57
C GLY A 65 9.88 2.46 -4.83
N ILE A 66 10.43 2.33 -6.04
CA ILE A 66 11.38 1.24 -6.38
C ILE A 66 12.67 1.42 -5.57
N GLY A 67 13.16 2.65 -5.42
CA GLY A 67 14.31 2.97 -4.57
C GLY A 67 14.11 2.57 -3.12
N GLY A 68 12.90 2.79 -2.56
CA GLY A 68 12.54 2.34 -1.21
C GLY A 68 12.52 0.81 -1.09
N ALA A 69 11.92 0.12 -2.06
CA ALA A 69 11.91 -1.34 -2.10
C ALA A 69 13.33 -1.91 -2.23
N ALA A 70 14.17 -1.33 -3.11
CA ALA A 70 15.55 -1.73 -3.31
C ALA A 70 16.39 -1.46 -2.05
N ALA A 71 16.26 -0.30 -1.43
CA ALA A 71 16.93 0.02 -0.18
C ALA A 71 16.56 -0.99 0.92
N THR A 72 15.28 -1.32 1.05
CA THR A 72 14.78 -2.30 2.04
C THR A 72 15.30 -3.72 1.75
N TYR A 73 15.40 -4.11 0.47
CA TYR A 73 15.94 -5.40 0.06
C TYR A 73 17.46 -5.51 0.31
N LEU A 74 18.22 -4.47 -0.04
CA LEU A 74 19.68 -4.43 0.08
C LEU A 74 20.15 -4.17 1.51
N THR A 75 19.26 -3.77 2.42
CA THR A 75 19.61 -3.53 3.82
C THR A 75 19.87 -4.85 4.54
N GLU A 76 21.12 -5.06 4.91
CA GLU A 76 21.53 -6.11 5.83
C GLU A 76 21.40 -5.65 7.28
N GLY A 77 20.87 -6.54 8.12
CA GLY A 77 20.62 -6.29 9.54
C GLY A 77 19.32 -5.53 9.85
N GLU A 78 19.09 -5.31 11.14
CA GLU A 78 17.99 -4.52 11.67
C GLU A 78 18.43 -3.08 11.98
N PRO A 79 17.53 -2.07 11.88
CA PRO A 79 16.15 -2.13 11.37
C PRO A 79 16.08 -2.05 9.84
N VAL A 80 15.28 -2.93 9.23
CA VAL A 80 15.22 -3.15 7.77
C VAL A 80 14.79 -1.89 6.98
N LEU A 81 14.03 -0.98 7.60
CA LEU A 81 13.50 0.25 6.97
C LEU A 81 14.34 1.51 7.22
N ARG A 82 15.55 1.38 7.80
CA ARG A 82 16.37 2.53 8.25
C ARG A 82 16.70 3.56 7.17
N HIS A 83 16.71 3.17 5.90
CA HIS A 83 17.03 4.06 4.78
C HIS A 83 15.79 4.74 4.15
N LEU A 84 14.57 4.34 4.51
CA LEU A 84 13.36 4.95 3.95
C LEU A 84 13.23 6.46 4.22
N PRO A 85 13.59 6.99 5.41
CA PRO A 85 13.60 8.45 5.62
C PRO A 85 14.54 9.18 4.66
N MET A 86 15.69 8.59 4.33
CA MET A 86 16.63 9.17 3.35
C MET A 86 16.04 9.15 1.94
N VAL A 87 15.39 8.05 1.54
CA VAL A 87 14.68 7.95 0.25
C VAL A 87 13.58 9.00 0.17
N LEU A 88 12.81 9.20 1.24
CA LEU A 88 11.75 10.21 1.30
C LEU A 88 12.32 11.63 1.22
N ALA A 89 13.41 11.94 1.93
CA ALA A 89 14.08 13.23 1.83
C ALA A 89 14.58 13.50 0.41
N GLY A 90 15.23 12.50 -0.22
CA GLY A 90 15.64 12.56 -1.62
C GLY A 90 14.46 12.74 -2.57
N ALA A 91 13.32 12.12 -2.29
CA ALA A 91 12.11 12.26 -3.09
C ALA A 91 11.51 13.67 -3.04
N VAL A 92 11.58 14.35 -1.89
CA VAL A 92 11.14 15.75 -1.78
C VAL A 92 12.02 16.64 -2.65
N VAL A 93 13.34 16.47 -2.59
CA VAL A 93 14.28 17.19 -3.47
C VAL A 93 13.99 16.89 -4.94
N LEU A 94 13.79 15.62 -5.28
CA LEU A 94 13.50 15.20 -6.65
C LEU A 94 12.15 15.76 -7.15
N ALA A 95 11.15 15.86 -6.28
CA ALA A 95 9.88 16.50 -6.60
C ALA A 95 10.06 17.99 -6.92
N PHE A 96 10.91 18.71 -6.17
CA PHE A 96 11.25 20.10 -6.50
C PHE A 96 12.02 20.22 -7.82
N ILE A 97 13.02 19.37 -8.06
CA ILE A 97 13.77 19.34 -9.33
C ILE A 97 12.80 19.09 -10.50
N ALA A 98 11.89 18.13 -10.34
CA ALA A 98 10.85 17.84 -11.32
C ALA A 98 9.96 19.06 -11.61
N GLN A 99 9.66 19.91 -10.62
CA GLN A 99 8.95 21.18 -10.86
C GLN A 99 9.82 22.25 -11.50
N MET A 100 11.12 22.29 -11.24
CA MET A 100 12.03 23.26 -11.87
C MET A 100 12.20 22.99 -13.37
N LEU A 101 12.17 21.72 -13.78
CA LEU A 101 12.27 21.29 -15.17
C LEU A 101 10.97 21.49 -15.98
N ARG A 102 9.85 21.80 -15.31
CA ARG A 102 8.57 22.08 -15.96
C ARG A 102 8.64 23.36 -16.79
N ARG A 103 8.09 23.31 -18.00
CA ARG A 103 8.03 24.42 -18.96
C ARG A 103 6.62 24.99 -19.15
N ASP A 104 5.66 24.44 -18.42
CA ASP A 104 4.22 24.58 -18.61
C ASP A 104 3.59 25.74 -17.83
N GLY A 105 4.30 26.87 -17.68
CA GLY A 105 3.76 28.11 -17.10
C GLY A 105 3.50 28.10 -15.59
N ARG A 106 3.78 26.97 -14.91
CA ARG A 106 3.70 26.75 -13.45
C ARG A 106 2.32 26.95 -12.78
N PRO A 107 1.18 26.53 -13.35
CA PRO A 107 -0.05 26.46 -12.58
C PRO A 107 0.09 25.39 -11.48
N GLN A 108 -0.48 25.69 -10.30
CA GLN A 108 -0.72 24.74 -9.21
C GLN A 108 0.54 23.97 -8.74
N LEU A 109 1.66 24.68 -8.56
CA LEU A 109 2.92 24.07 -8.09
C LEU A 109 2.75 23.33 -6.77
N THR A 110 2.07 23.93 -5.79
CA THR A 110 1.85 23.35 -4.47
C THR A 110 1.06 22.05 -4.55
N GLU A 111 0.01 22.00 -5.36
CA GLU A 111 -0.79 20.79 -5.63
C GLU A 111 0.04 19.71 -6.32
N SER A 112 0.86 20.09 -7.30
CA SER A 112 1.75 19.16 -8.01
C SER A 112 2.81 18.55 -7.09
N VAL A 113 3.45 19.35 -6.24
CA VAL A 113 4.46 18.88 -5.27
C VAL A 113 3.80 18.03 -4.18
N SER A 114 2.77 18.54 -3.52
CA SER A 114 2.09 17.79 -2.45
C SER A 114 1.50 16.48 -2.96
N GLY A 115 0.88 16.49 -4.14
CA GLY A 115 0.40 15.29 -4.82
C GLY A 115 1.52 14.31 -5.13
N THR A 116 2.67 14.78 -5.62
CA THR A 116 3.83 13.92 -5.89
C THR A 116 4.38 13.30 -4.62
N VAL A 117 4.62 14.09 -3.57
CA VAL A 117 5.15 13.62 -2.29
C VAL A 117 4.19 12.63 -1.63
N ALA A 118 2.87 12.90 -1.64
CA ALA A 118 1.87 11.95 -1.13
C ALA A 118 1.90 10.61 -1.89
N GLY A 119 2.10 10.65 -3.22
CA GLY A 119 2.25 9.45 -4.03
C GLY A 119 3.52 8.67 -3.70
N VAL A 120 4.63 9.37 -3.43
CA VAL A 120 5.87 8.74 -2.98
C VAL A 120 5.68 8.08 -1.63
N VAL A 121 5.05 8.75 -0.66
CA VAL A 121 4.79 8.16 0.67
C VAL A 121 3.97 6.88 0.54
N ALA A 122 2.92 6.90 -0.28
CA ALA A 122 2.10 5.72 -0.56
C ALA A 122 2.90 4.59 -1.23
N ALA A 123 3.77 4.91 -2.19
CA ALA A 123 4.60 3.92 -2.87
C ALA A 123 5.67 3.32 -1.94
N ILE A 124 6.35 4.15 -1.14
CA ILE A 124 7.38 3.71 -0.19
C ILE A 124 6.78 2.83 0.91
N ALA A 125 5.54 3.11 1.34
CA ALA A 125 4.84 2.29 2.34
C ALA A 125 4.73 0.81 1.95
N ALA A 126 4.71 0.50 0.64
CA ALA A 126 4.69 -0.88 0.15
C ALA A 126 5.95 -1.67 0.54
N SER A 127 7.08 -0.99 0.80
CA SER A 127 8.32 -1.62 1.29
C SER A 127 8.12 -2.31 2.65
N GLY A 128 7.11 -1.92 3.42
CA GLY A 128 6.77 -2.59 4.67
C GLY A 128 6.39 -4.07 4.48
N TRP A 129 5.89 -4.48 3.31
CA TRP A 129 5.68 -5.91 3.03
C TRP A 129 6.98 -6.71 2.94
N ILE A 130 8.04 -6.11 2.39
CA ILE A 130 9.38 -6.74 2.34
C ILE A 130 9.91 -6.90 3.77
N ALA A 131 9.74 -5.87 4.61
CA ALA A 131 10.18 -5.91 5.99
C ALA A 131 9.35 -6.90 6.83
N ALA A 132 8.02 -6.96 6.63
CA ALA A 132 7.14 -7.93 7.30
C ALA A 132 7.50 -9.37 6.92
N ALA A 133 7.77 -9.65 5.64
CA ALA A 133 8.21 -10.98 5.19
C ALA A 133 9.57 -11.41 5.78
N ARG A 134 10.40 -10.45 6.20
CA ARG A 134 11.71 -10.70 6.84
C ARG A 134 11.65 -10.74 8.37
N SER A 135 10.50 -10.47 8.98
CA SER A 135 10.31 -10.54 10.43
C SER A 135 10.22 -11.99 10.92
N ASP A 136 10.27 -12.22 12.23
CA ASP A 136 10.17 -13.55 12.84
C ASP A 136 8.85 -14.26 12.50
N ALA A 137 7.74 -13.52 12.47
CA ALA A 137 6.45 -14.04 12.02
C ALA A 137 6.39 -14.29 10.50
N GLY A 138 7.30 -13.68 9.74
CA GLY A 138 7.55 -13.93 8.33
C GLY A 138 6.30 -13.98 7.45
N ALA A 139 6.14 -15.09 6.72
CA ALA A 139 5.02 -15.31 5.80
C ALA A 139 3.66 -15.33 6.52
N ALA A 140 3.56 -15.83 7.75
CA ALA A 140 2.30 -15.88 8.48
C ALA A 140 1.71 -14.48 8.71
N LEU A 141 2.57 -13.50 9.00
CA LEU A 141 2.17 -12.09 9.19
C LEU A 141 1.64 -11.48 7.91
N VAL A 142 2.36 -11.73 6.81
CA VAL A 142 1.98 -11.25 5.49
C VAL A 142 0.64 -11.82 5.06
N VAL A 143 0.46 -13.14 5.22
CA VAL A 143 -0.76 -13.87 4.82
C VAL A 143 -1.95 -13.45 5.67
N THR A 144 -1.82 -13.42 7.00
CA THR A 144 -2.88 -12.98 7.92
C THR A 144 -3.40 -11.59 7.53
N SER A 145 -2.47 -10.67 7.30
CA SER A 145 -2.79 -9.29 6.94
C SER A 145 -3.39 -9.18 5.53
N ALA A 146 -2.88 -9.96 4.57
CA ALA A 146 -3.37 -9.98 3.20
C ALA A 146 -4.81 -10.54 3.11
N VAL A 147 -5.11 -11.60 3.86
CA VAL A 147 -6.47 -12.18 3.92
C VAL A 147 -7.45 -11.19 4.56
N ALA A 148 -7.07 -10.57 5.68
CA ALA A 148 -7.90 -9.55 6.31
C ALA A 148 -8.15 -8.34 5.38
N LEU A 149 -7.12 -7.90 4.64
CA LEU A 149 -7.22 -6.83 3.66
C LEU A 149 -8.14 -7.20 2.49
N ALA A 150 -8.05 -8.43 1.99
CA ALA A 150 -8.92 -8.92 0.91
C ALA A 150 -10.40 -8.92 1.34
N VAL A 151 -10.68 -9.35 2.56
CA VAL A 151 -12.05 -9.32 3.11
C VAL A 151 -12.52 -7.90 3.34
N ALA A 152 -11.70 -7.02 3.91
CA ALA A 152 -12.03 -5.61 4.05
C ALA A 152 -12.39 -4.97 2.70
N ALA A 153 -11.62 -5.30 1.65
CA ALA A 153 -11.86 -4.80 0.30
C ALA A 153 -13.18 -5.33 -0.27
N ALA A 154 -13.48 -6.62 -0.09
CA ALA A 154 -14.74 -7.22 -0.53
C ALA A 154 -15.96 -6.59 0.17
N VAL A 155 -15.87 -6.39 1.49
CA VAL A 155 -16.93 -5.77 2.29
C VAL A 155 -17.12 -4.30 1.91
N SER A 156 -16.04 -3.57 1.61
CA SER A 156 -16.14 -2.19 1.13
C SER A 156 -16.83 -2.06 -0.24
N ALA A 157 -17.04 -3.17 -0.96
CA ALA A 157 -17.79 -3.15 -2.22
C ALA A 157 -19.30 -3.23 -2.05
N LEU A 158 -19.79 -3.51 -0.85
CA LEU A 158 -21.21 -3.50 -0.54
C LEU A 158 -21.78 -2.08 -0.69
N PRO A 159 -23.07 -1.94 -1.05
CA PRO A 159 -23.71 -0.64 -1.27
C PRO A 159 -24.00 0.15 0.03
N VAL A 160 -23.10 0.06 1.00
CA VAL A 160 -23.13 0.81 2.26
C VAL A 160 -22.18 2.00 2.15
N ARG A 161 -22.60 3.17 2.65
CA ARG A 161 -21.86 4.43 2.45
C ARG A 161 -21.41 5.03 3.78
N GLY A 162 -20.31 5.77 3.73
CA GLY A 162 -19.83 6.55 4.86
C GLY A 162 -19.26 5.70 6.00
N TRP A 163 -19.34 6.24 7.22
CA TRP A 163 -18.72 5.66 8.42
C TRP A 163 -19.19 4.25 8.76
N VAL A 164 -20.42 3.88 8.36
CA VAL A 164 -20.96 2.53 8.55
C VAL A 164 -20.16 1.51 7.73
N ALA A 165 -19.82 1.84 6.48
CA ALA A 165 -19.01 0.96 5.64
C ALA A 165 -17.61 0.72 6.24
N LEU A 166 -17.02 1.77 6.81
CA LEU A 166 -15.74 1.67 7.53
C LEU A 166 -15.84 0.77 8.75
N GLY A 167 -16.91 0.90 9.55
CA GLY A 167 -17.15 0.06 10.71
C GLY A 167 -17.29 -1.41 10.33
N ILE A 168 -18.09 -1.71 9.29
CA ILE A 168 -18.30 -3.09 8.83
C ILE A 168 -17.00 -3.67 8.24
N SER A 169 -16.24 -2.91 7.43
CA SER A 169 -14.97 -3.39 6.88
C SER A 169 -13.93 -3.64 7.99
N ALA A 170 -13.88 -2.79 9.01
CA ALA A 170 -13.00 -2.97 10.16
C ALA A 170 -13.38 -4.23 10.96
N ILE A 171 -14.65 -4.38 11.34
CA ILE A 171 -15.11 -5.55 12.11
C ILE A 171 -14.88 -6.85 11.33
N ALA A 172 -15.24 -6.88 10.04
CA ALA A 172 -15.03 -8.07 9.22
C ALA A 172 -13.55 -8.43 9.09
N ALA A 173 -12.67 -7.44 8.91
CA ALA A 173 -11.23 -7.66 8.84
C ALA A 173 -10.64 -8.15 10.17
N VAL A 174 -11.13 -7.62 11.31
CA VAL A 174 -10.74 -8.08 12.65
C VAL A 174 -11.11 -9.54 12.86
N VAL A 175 -12.35 -9.92 12.57
CA VAL A 175 -12.82 -11.32 12.73
C VAL A 175 -11.96 -12.27 11.89
N VAL A 176 -11.70 -11.90 10.64
CA VAL A 176 -10.92 -12.73 9.72
C VAL A 176 -9.43 -12.75 10.08
N GLY A 177 -8.87 -11.61 10.51
CA GLY A 177 -7.49 -11.54 11.00
C GLY A 177 -7.28 -12.38 12.25
N GLY A 178 -8.20 -12.32 13.21
CA GLY A 178 -8.16 -13.16 14.41
C GLY A 178 -8.29 -14.64 14.09
N ALA A 179 -9.21 -15.02 13.19
CA ALA A 179 -9.36 -16.40 12.73
C ALA A 179 -8.10 -16.91 11.99
N ALA A 180 -7.53 -16.10 11.09
CA ALA A 180 -6.28 -16.45 10.41
C ALA A 180 -5.11 -16.59 11.40
N GLY A 181 -5.04 -15.73 12.42
CA GLY A 181 -4.08 -15.84 13.51
C GLY A 181 -4.23 -17.15 14.30
N THR A 182 -5.44 -17.63 14.56
CA THR A 182 -5.63 -18.94 15.24
C THR A 182 -5.23 -20.15 14.40
N LEU A 183 -5.26 -20.02 13.06
CA LEU A 183 -5.04 -21.13 12.14
C LEU A 183 -3.58 -21.22 11.67
N LEU A 184 -2.86 -20.10 11.64
CA LEU A 184 -1.50 -20.04 11.13
C LEU A 184 -0.47 -20.26 12.26
N PRO A 185 0.58 -21.07 12.02
CA PRO A 185 1.67 -21.18 12.96
C PRO A 185 2.45 -19.85 13.05
N ASN A 186 3.00 -19.56 14.23
CA ASN A 186 3.83 -18.38 14.53
C ASN A 186 3.10 -17.03 14.68
N ILE A 187 1.77 -17.02 14.76
CA ILE A 187 0.98 -15.82 15.08
C ILE A 187 -0.07 -16.15 16.14
N ASP A 188 -0.16 -15.30 17.15
CA ASP A 188 -1.22 -15.39 18.15
C ASP A 188 -2.52 -14.74 17.67
N THR A 189 -3.65 -15.18 18.20
CA THR A 189 -4.98 -14.61 17.90
C THR A 189 -5.01 -13.10 18.09
N VAL A 190 -4.35 -12.58 19.14
CA VAL A 190 -4.30 -11.15 19.46
C VAL A 190 -3.57 -10.37 18.36
N SER A 191 -2.43 -10.87 17.89
CA SER A 191 -1.69 -10.28 16.77
C SER A 191 -2.52 -10.30 15.48
N GLY A 192 -3.24 -11.40 15.23
CA GLY A 192 -4.19 -11.51 14.11
C GLY A 192 -5.31 -10.47 14.18
N LEU A 193 -5.89 -10.23 15.36
CA LEU A 193 -6.92 -9.19 15.56
C LEU A 193 -6.38 -7.79 15.23
N TRP A 194 -5.16 -7.47 15.66
CA TRP A 194 -4.52 -6.18 15.35
C TRP A 194 -4.22 -6.01 13.87
N CYS A 195 -3.69 -7.04 13.20
CA CYS A 195 -3.50 -7.05 11.76
C CYS A 195 -4.82 -6.81 11.02
N GLY A 196 -5.90 -7.48 11.47
CA GLY A 196 -7.23 -7.31 10.94
C GLY A 196 -7.78 -5.89 11.12
N LEU A 197 -7.64 -5.33 12.32
CA LEU A 197 -8.09 -3.97 12.64
C LEU A 197 -7.40 -2.95 11.74
N VAL A 198 -6.07 -3.03 11.65
CA VAL A 198 -5.25 -2.12 10.84
C VAL A 198 -5.59 -2.24 9.36
N ALA A 199 -5.68 -3.47 8.82
CA ALA A 199 -6.05 -3.68 7.43
C ALA A 199 -7.45 -3.12 7.12
N GLY A 200 -8.42 -3.39 7.99
CA GLY A 200 -9.79 -2.91 7.85
C GLY A 200 -9.92 -1.38 7.93
N LEU A 201 -9.18 -0.74 8.84
CA LEU A 201 -9.13 0.72 8.96
C LEU A 201 -8.47 1.37 7.73
N VAL A 202 -7.35 0.83 7.25
CA VAL A 202 -6.65 1.35 6.06
C VAL A 202 -7.55 1.25 4.83
N VAL A 203 -8.17 0.09 4.59
CA VAL A 203 -9.07 -0.11 3.46
C VAL A 203 -10.30 0.80 3.57
N GLY A 204 -10.94 0.85 4.75
CA GLY A 204 -12.12 1.69 4.98
C GLY A 204 -11.81 3.18 4.80
N ALA A 205 -10.72 3.67 5.40
CA ALA A 205 -10.31 5.07 5.28
C ALA A 205 -9.96 5.45 3.84
N LEU A 206 -9.21 4.61 3.12
CA LEU A 206 -8.89 4.85 1.72
C LEU A 206 -10.13 4.77 0.84
N HIS A 207 -11.07 3.87 1.12
CA HIS A 207 -12.34 3.83 0.41
C HIS A 207 -13.09 5.16 0.54
N LEU A 208 -13.24 5.69 1.76
CA LEU A 208 -13.89 6.98 2.02
C LEU A 208 -13.16 8.15 1.35
N LEU A 209 -11.82 8.14 1.33
CA LEU A 209 -11.04 9.15 0.62
C LEU A 209 -11.24 9.08 -0.89
N LEU A 210 -11.25 7.87 -1.45
CA LEU A 210 -11.42 7.63 -2.89
C LEU A 210 -12.85 7.91 -3.36
N GLU A 211 -13.87 7.75 -2.51
CA GLU A 211 -15.26 8.15 -2.80
C GLU A 211 -15.40 9.66 -3.02
N ARG A 212 -14.56 10.47 -2.39
CA ARG A 212 -14.56 11.94 -2.55
C ARG A 212 -13.92 12.41 -3.84
N LEU A 213 -13.15 11.55 -4.51
CA LEU A 213 -12.51 11.90 -5.77
C LEU A 213 -13.52 11.80 -6.93
N PRO A 214 -13.61 12.81 -7.81
CA PRO A 214 -14.55 12.78 -8.93
C PRO A 214 -14.20 11.62 -9.86
N ALA A 215 -15.05 10.58 -9.84
CA ALA A 215 -14.85 9.32 -10.53
C ALA A 215 -14.58 9.53 -12.03
N ARG A 216 -13.32 9.39 -12.46
CA ARG A 216 -12.96 9.38 -13.88
C ARG A 216 -12.80 7.95 -14.37
N ARG A 217 -13.31 7.68 -15.58
CA ARG A 217 -13.32 6.36 -16.25
C ARG A 217 -11.94 5.83 -16.66
N ALA A 218 -10.84 6.50 -16.31
CA ALA A 218 -9.50 6.07 -16.69
C ALA A 218 -9.16 4.73 -16.02
N ARG A 219 -8.84 3.71 -16.82
CA ARG A 219 -8.48 2.36 -16.32
C ARG A 219 -7.29 2.42 -15.34
N LEU A 220 -6.31 3.27 -15.63
CA LEU A 220 -5.13 3.48 -14.77
C LEU A 220 -5.47 4.03 -13.38
N ALA A 221 -6.39 4.99 -13.28
CA ALA A 221 -6.83 5.53 -11.99
C ALA A 221 -7.52 4.45 -11.15
N GLY A 222 -8.27 3.56 -11.79
CA GLY A 222 -8.91 2.42 -11.11
C GLY A 222 -7.90 1.40 -10.59
N LEU A 223 -6.84 1.11 -11.35
CA LEU A 223 -5.77 0.21 -10.94
C LEU A 223 -4.93 0.77 -9.78
N ALA A 224 -4.56 2.05 -9.82
CA ALA A 224 -3.89 2.69 -8.69
C ALA A 224 -4.79 2.70 -7.44
N ALA A 225 -6.08 3.01 -7.60
CA ALA A 225 -7.04 2.99 -6.50
C ALA A 225 -7.18 1.60 -5.84
N SER A 226 -7.05 0.51 -6.61
CA SER A 226 -7.02 -0.85 -6.04
C SER A 226 -5.67 -1.26 -5.46
N ALA A 227 -4.56 -0.73 -5.99
CA ALA A 227 -3.22 -1.03 -5.46
C ALA A 227 -2.92 -0.24 -4.18
N LEU A 228 -3.52 0.94 -4.00
CA LEU A 228 -3.22 1.87 -2.92
C LEU A 228 -3.46 1.27 -1.52
N PRO A 229 -4.59 0.59 -1.22
CA PRO A 229 -4.77 -0.03 0.08
C PRO A 229 -3.75 -1.11 0.38
N VAL A 230 -3.40 -1.93 -0.61
CA VAL A 230 -2.37 -2.97 -0.46
C VAL A 230 -1.01 -2.32 -0.20
N ALA A 231 -0.62 -1.32 -0.99
CA ALA A 231 0.66 -0.61 -0.84
C ALA A 231 0.78 0.05 0.54
N VAL A 232 -0.22 0.83 0.95
CA VAL A 232 -0.21 1.56 2.22
C VAL A 232 -0.25 0.63 3.43
N CYS A 233 -0.98 -0.50 3.35
CA CYS A 233 -1.07 -1.43 4.47
C CYS A 233 0.29 -2.04 4.84
N GLY A 234 1.22 -2.19 3.90
CA GLY A 234 2.52 -2.82 4.14
C GLY A 234 3.31 -2.22 5.30
N ILE A 235 3.38 -0.89 5.40
CA ILE A 235 4.11 -0.21 6.50
C ILE A 235 3.43 -0.47 7.85
N PHE A 236 2.09 -0.45 7.89
CA PHE A 236 1.34 -0.65 9.13
C PHE A 236 1.42 -2.10 9.60
N VAL A 237 1.35 -3.06 8.69
CA VAL A 237 1.53 -4.49 9.00
C VAL A 237 2.90 -4.75 9.62
N PHE A 238 3.96 -4.12 9.07
CA PHE A 238 5.29 -4.22 9.67
C PHE A 238 5.33 -3.62 11.09
N VAL A 239 4.70 -2.46 11.31
CA VAL A 239 4.63 -1.84 12.64
C VAL A 239 3.87 -2.73 13.63
N VAL A 240 2.73 -3.32 13.23
CA VAL A 240 1.99 -4.27 14.06
C VAL A 240 2.85 -5.49 14.40
N GLY A 241 3.52 -6.07 13.40
CA GLY A 241 4.45 -7.18 13.61
C GLY A 241 5.54 -6.82 14.63
N ARG A 242 6.09 -5.61 14.54
CA ARG A 242 7.16 -5.15 15.44
C ARG A 242 6.70 -4.78 16.85
N MET A 243 5.44 -4.41 17.05
CA MET A 243 4.91 -3.95 18.34
C MET A 243 4.15 -5.02 19.13
N VAL A 244 3.63 -6.05 18.45
CA VAL A 244 2.76 -7.06 19.07
C VAL A 244 3.42 -8.44 19.13
N ILE A 245 4.38 -8.73 18.24
CA ILE A 245 5.02 -10.05 18.15
C ILE A 245 6.40 -10.06 18.81
N LEU A 246 7.01 -8.88 19.00
CA LEU A 246 8.27 -8.66 19.74
C LEU A 246 7.97 -7.96 21.06
#